data_AF-A0A833XDR2-F1
#
_entry.id   AF-A0A833XDR2-F1
#
_cell.length_a   1.000
_cell.length_b   1.000
_cell.length_c   1.000
_cell.angle_alpha   90.00
_cell.angle_beta   90.00
_cell.angle_gamma   90.00
#
_symmetry.space_group_name_H-M   'P 1'
#
loop_
_entity.id
_entity.type
_entity.pdbx_description
1 polymer ?
#
loop_
_entity_poly.entity_id
_entity_poly.type
_entity_poly.pdbx_seq_one_letter_code
_entity_poly.pdbx_strand_id
1 'polypeptide(L)'
;MLIHYLLSFSLSLSLSLSLSFSLSPTAQRFLGFFLHQMVKAMKRDSKLLLSLHKLNHVFVKFAVSFLLLGLAFRLFSSDSIRISSQLETPPVSERKTESPVVSVSTQAPVSAVSPVNENHTSDNVAEKCDIFTGDWIADKSGPAYTDESCHVVESHQNCMRNGRPDSGYLFWRWRPLDCELPRFNSERFLDLMRNKSWAFVGDSISRNHVQSLLCILSQVEQAVEVYHDEEYRSKRWHFPTHNFTLSVIWTPFLTKAAIFEDTNGVSSSEIQLYLDKLDETWTNQYKNFDYMVIAGGKWFLKTAIYHENNTIAGCHYCPGKNLTELGFDYAYRKALQLVLNFLTRHGQKAFVFFRTTTPDHFENGEWFSGGYCNRTMPFKDGEVDMRDVDRMMRDIELEEFDKAAAVGSENGVMLKLLDTTRLSILRPDGHPGPYRQFQPFANDKNAKVQNDCLHWCLPGPIDSWNDLVMELLVNGEKYR
;
A
#
# COMPACT_ATOMS: atom_id res chain seq x y z
N MET A 1 -6.33 -24.64 32.12
CA MET A 1 -7.08 -25.26 33.23
C MET A 1 -7.68 -24.22 34.18
N LEU A 2 -6.90 -23.29 34.74
CA LEU A 2 -7.40 -22.25 35.67
C LEU A 2 -8.47 -21.31 35.06
N ILE A 3 -8.30 -20.91 33.80
CA ILE A 3 -9.27 -20.05 33.06
C ILE A 3 -10.61 -20.78 32.84
N HIS A 4 -10.57 -22.09 32.58
CA HIS A 4 -11.79 -22.89 32.45
C HIS A 4 -12.53 -23.03 33.79
N TYR A 5 -11.80 -23.17 34.90
CA TYR A 5 -12.41 -23.17 36.24
C TYR A 5 -13.04 -21.81 36.59
N LEU A 6 -12.40 -20.70 36.25
CA LEU A 6 -12.91 -19.35 36.51
C LEU A 6 -14.13 -19.00 35.64
N LEU A 7 -14.15 -19.43 34.38
CA LEU A 7 -15.31 -19.27 33.50
C LEU A 7 -16.50 -20.10 33.99
N SER A 8 -16.26 -21.36 34.38
CA SER A 8 -17.29 -22.23 34.97
C SER A 8 -17.82 -21.68 36.30
N PHE A 9 -16.97 -21.08 37.13
CA PHE A 9 -17.36 -20.42 38.39
C PHE A 9 -18.16 -19.13 38.12
N SER A 10 -17.79 -18.34 37.11
CA SER A 10 -18.54 -17.13 36.74
C SER A 10 -19.93 -17.44 36.17
N LEU A 11 -20.06 -18.50 35.36
CA LEU A 11 -21.34 -18.93 34.81
C LEU A 11 -22.26 -19.45 35.93
N SER A 12 -21.73 -20.26 36.86
CA SER A 12 -22.50 -20.78 37.99
C SER A 12 -22.88 -19.71 39.01
N LEU A 13 -22.06 -18.66 39.19
CA LEU A 13 -22.42 -17.49 39.99
C LEU A 13 -23.50 -16.62 39.29
N SER A 14 -23.43 -16.47 37.96
CA SER A 14 -24.43 -15.72 37.18
C SER A 14 -25.80 -16.41 37.15
N LEU A 15 -25.82 -17.75 37.05
CA LEU A 15 -27.06 -18.54 37.12
C LEU A 15 -27.66 -18.51 38.53
N SER A 16 -26.85 -18.57 39.58
CA SER A 16 -27.36 -18.54 40.96
C SER A 16 -27.89 -17.16 41.35
N LEU A 17 -27.26 -16.06 40.90
CA LEU A 17 -27.74 -14.69 41.12
C LEU A 17 -29.03 -14.36 40.36
N SER A 18 -29.23 -14.94 39.17
CA SER A 18 -30.45 -14.74 38.36
C SER A 18 -31.64 -15.57 38.85
N LEU A 19 -31.41 -16.71 39.50
CA LEU A 19 -32.46 -17.52 40.14
C LEU A 19 -32.90 -16.98 41.51
N SER A 20 -32.07 -16.16 42.17
CA SER A 20 -32.32 -15.71 43.55
C SER A 20 -32.93 -14.30 43.66
N PHE A 21 -32.74 -13.45 42.64
CA PHE A 21 -33.25 -12.08 42.63
C PHE A 21 -33.87 -11.77 41.27
N SER A 22 -35.16 -11.42 41.25
CA SER A 22 -35.87 -10.94 40.06
C SER A 22 -35.32 -9.57 39.62
N LEU A 23 -34.15 -9.58 38.99
CA LEU A 23 -33.48 -8.38 38.47
C LEU A 23 -34.16 -7.90 37.18
N SER A 24 -34.26 -6.58 37.01
CA SER A 24 -34.82 -5.99 35.79
C SER A 24 -33.92 -6.24 34.57
N PRO A 25 -34.47 -6.24 33.35
CA PRO A 25 -33.70 -6.48 32.12
C PRO A 25 -32.52 -5.53 31.94
N THR A 26 -32.63 -4.30 32.45
CA THR A 26 -31.59 -3.27 32.41
C THR A 26 -30.43 -3.62 33.35
N ALA A 27 -30.71 -4.19 34.53
CA ALA A 27 -29.69 -4.64 35.47
C ALA A 27 -28.91 -5.86 34.96
N GLN A 28 -29.57 -6.79 34.26
CA GLN A 28 -28.91 -7.93 33.60
C GLN A 28 -27.94 -7.48 32.49
N ARG A 29 -28.30 -6.45 31.71
CA ARG A 29 -27.41 -5.89 30.67
C ARG A 29 -26.18 -5.21 31.26
N PHE A 30 -26.34 -4.47 32.36
CA PHE A 30 -25.22 -3.87 33.08
C PHE A 30 -24.28 -4.93 33.68
N LEU A 31 -24.82 -5.98 34.29
CA LEU A 31 -24.01 -7.08 34.83
C LEU A 31 -23.23 -7.81 33.72
N GLY A 32 -23.86 -8.04 32.57
CA GLY A 32 -23.22 -8.64 31.39
C GLY A 32 -22.09 -7.79 30.83
N PHE A 33 -22.26 -6.47 30.78
CA PHE A 33 -21.22 -5.53 30.34
C PHE A 33 -20.01 -5.53 31.29
N PHE A 34 -20.24 -5.53 32.61
CA PHE A 34 -19.18 -5.59 33.61
C PHE A 34 -18.42 -6.92 33.60
N LEU A 35 -19.13 -8.06 33.49
CA LEU A 35 -18.47 -9.37 33.35
C LEU A 35 -17.63 -9.43 32.07
N HIS A 36 -18.12 -8.88 30.95
CA HIS A 36 -17.39 -8.86 29.69
C HIS A 36 -16.09 -8.02 29.79
N GLN A 37 -16.15 -6.86 30.44
CA GLN A 37 -14.98 -6.02 30.71
C GLN A 37 -13.96 -6.71 31.63
N MET A 38 -14.42 -7.40 32.69
CA MET A 38 -13.53 -8.15 33.58
C MET A 38 -12.84 -9.32 32.87
N VAL A 39 -13.56 -10.07 32.03
CA VAL A 39 -12.97 -11.15 31.22
C VAL A 39 -11.96 -10.59 30.22
N LYS A 40 -12.22 -9.42 29.61
CA LYS A 40 -11.28 -8.75 28.70
C LYS A 40 -10.01 -8.29 29.42
N ALA A 41 -10.13 -7.76 30.64
CA ALA A 41 -9.00 -7.38 31.50
C ALA A 41 -8.17 -8.60 31.93
N MET A 42 -8.81 -9.66 32.42
CA MET A 42 -8.14 -10.91 32.81
C MET A 42 -7.42 -11.60 31.64
N LYS A 43 -7.96 -11.50 30.41
CA LYS A 43 -7.33 -12.03 29.19
C LYS A 43 -6.11 -11.19 28.76
N ARG A 44 -6.13 -9.88 29.05
CA ARG A 44 -4.99 -8.97 28.82
C ARG A 44 -3.85 -9.25 29.82
N ASP A 45 -4.18 -9.39 31.09
CA ASP A 45 -3.19 -9.69 32.13
C ASP A 45 -2.63 -11.11 32.01
N SER A 46 -3.45 -12.08 31.57
CA SER A 46 -2.98 -13.44 31.26
C SER A 46 -2.00 -13.47 30.07
N LYS A 47 -2.21 -12.64 29.04
CA LYS A 47 -1.26 -12.48 27.93
C LYS A 47 0.05 -11.81 28.39
N LEU A 48 -0.03 -10.85 29.31
CA LEU A 48 1.13 -10.19 29.92
C LEU A 48 1.94 -11.20 30.77
N LEU A 49 1.27 -12.00 31.60
CA LEU A 49 1.88 -13.07 32.40
C LEU A 49 2.50 -14.18 31.54
N LEU A 50 1.86 -14.57 30.43
CA LEU A 50 2.44 -15.51 29.46
C LEU A 50 3.70 -14.93 28.77
N SER A 51 3.72 -13.61 28.52
CA SER A 51 4.87 -12.91 27.94
C SER A 51 6.06 -12.88 28.92
N LEU A 52 5.80 -12.53 30.19
CA LEU A 52 6.81 -12.57 31.27
C LEU A 52 7.34 -13.97 31.53
N HIS A 53 6.48 -15.00 31.51
CA HIS A 53 6.91 -16.39 31.69
C HIS A 53 7.71 -16.93 30.49
N LYS A 54 7.42 -16.47 29.26
CA LYS A 54 8.24 -16.78 28.07
C LYS A 54 9.62 -16.12 28.15
N LEU A 55 9.71 -14.89 28.64
CA LEU A 55 10.98 -14.19 28.88
C LEU A 55 11.87 -14.96 29.87
N ASN A 56 11.33 -15.41 31.01
CA ASN A 56 12.07 -16.22 31.98
C ASN A 56 12.53 -17.57 31.41
N HIS A 57 11.72 -18.22 30.59
CA HIS A 57 12.11 -19.48 29.93
C HIS A 57 13.23 -19.29 28.90
N VAL A 58 13.28 -18.13 28.25
CA VAL A 58 14.35 -17.76 27.31
C VAL A 58 15.65 -17.49 28.05
N PHE A 59 15.63 -16.75 29.17
CA PHE A 59 16.81 -16.51 30.00
C PHE A 59 17.41 -17.80 30.59
N VAL A 60 16.57 -18.73 31.07
CA VAL A 60 17.05 -20.03 31.57
C VAL A 60 17.68 -20.87 30.45
N LYS A 61 17.11 -20.85 29.24
CA LYS A 61 17.71 -21.54 28.08
C LYS A 61 19.06 -20.94 27.68
N PHE A 62 19.20 -19.62 27.71
CA PHE A 62 20.49 -18.95 27.47
C PHE A 62 21.52 -19.29 28.55
N ALA A 63 21.13 -19.28 29.83
CA ALA A 63 22.04 -19.63 30.93
C ALA A 63 22.55 -21.08 30.84
N VAL A 64 21.67 -22.04 30.52
CA VAL A 64 22.04 -23.44 30.30
C VAL A 64 22.95 -23.59 29.07
N SER A 65 22.68 -22.86 27.99
CA SER A 65 23.52 -22.88 26.79
C SER A 65 24.95 -22.36 27.05
N PHE A 66 25.09 -21.29 27.84
CA PHE A 66 26.41 -20.76 28.22
C PHE A 66 27.17 -21.71 29.16
N LEU A 67 26.47 -22.37 30.09
CA LEU A 67 27.05 -23.41 30.96
C LEU A 67 27.58 -24.60 30.14
N LEU A 68 26.81 -25.07 29.15
CA LEU A 68 27.21 -26.17 28.26
C LEU A 68 28.39 -25.78 27.35
N LEU A 69 28.43 -24.54 26.84
CA LEU A 69 29.58 -24.03 26.08
C LEU A 69 30.85 -23.94 26.94
N GLY A 70 30.71 -23.50 28.19
CA GLY A 70 31.83 -23.43 29.15
C GLY A 70 32.37 -24.82 29.51
N LEU A 71 31.49 -25.81 29.66
CA LEU A 71 31.87 -27.21 29.88
C LEU A 71 32.56 -27.83 28.65
N ALA A 72 32.08 -27.54 27.43
CA ALA A 72 32.72 -27.99 26.21
C ALA A 72 34.12 -27.38 26.04
N PHE A 73 34.27 -26.08 26.29
CA PHE A 73 35.57 -25.41 26.19
C PHE A 73 36.60 -25.95 27.21
N ARG A 74 36.14 -26.33 28.41
CA ARG A 74 36.97 -27.02 29.42
C ARG A 74 37.42 -28.41 28.96
N LEU A 75 36.56 -29.15 28.24
CA LEU A 75 36.88 -30.49 27.75
C LEU A 75 37.84 -30.48 26.54
N PHE A 76 37.74 -29.47 25.66
CA PHE A 76 38.61 -29.35 24.47
C PHE A 76 39.99 -28.74 24.75
N SER A 77 40.21 -28.14 25.92
CA SER A 77 41.49 -27.52 26.27
C SER A 77 42.48 -28.49 26.95
N SER A 78 42.10 -29.76 27.12
CA SER A 78 42.89 -30.72 27.93
C SER A 78 43.52 -31.88 27.17
N ASP A 79 43.43 -31.99 25.84
CA ASP A 79 44.20 -33.03 25.12
C ASP A 79 44.75 -32.59 23.76
N SER A 80 46.04 -32.21 23.83
CA SER A 80 47.17 -32.62 22.97
C SER A 80 47.05 -32.71 21.43
N ILE A 81 47.72 -31.76 20.78
CA ILE A 81 48.83 -31.90 19.81
C ILE A 81 49.12 -33.32 19.25
N ARG A 82 49.06 -33.50 17.90
CA ARG A 82 50.21 -33.97 17.07
C ARG A 82 49.97 -33.91 15.54
N ILE A 83 51.10 -33.74 14.86
CA ILE A 83 51.42 -33.44 13.45
C ILE A 83 51.42 -34.71 12.56
N SER A 84 51.00 -34.61 11.29
CA SER A 84 51.88 -34.74 10.10
C SER A 84 51.14 -35.11 8.80
N SER A 85 51.73 -34.61 7.72
CA SER A 85 51.47 -34.66 6.28
C SER A 85 51.42 -36.06 5.62
N GLN A 86 50.74 -36.16 4.47
CA GLN A 86 51.41 -36.28 3.15
C GLN A 86 50.44 -36.20 1.96
N LEU A 87 51.03 -35.81 0.82
CA LEU A 87 50.50 -35.46 -0.48
C LEU A 87 50.96 -36.52 -1.49
N GLU A 88 50.11 -37.00 -2.40
CA GLU A 88 50.42 -37.25 -3.83
C GLU A 88 49.25 -37.91 -4.60
N THR A 89 49.20 -37.59 -5.90
CA THR A 89 48.18 -37.84 -6.95
C THR A 89 48.51 -39.08 -7.84
N PRO A 90 47.96 -39.24 -9.07
CA PRO A 90 46.71 -39.91 -9.52
C PRO A 90 47.02 -41.17 -10.40
N PRO A 91 46.09 -41.79 -11.20
CA PRO A 91 45.71 -41.27 -12.55
C PRO A 91 44.33 -41.70 -13.16
N VAL A 92 43.85 -40.86 -14.10
CA VAL A 92 43.30 -41.08 -15.47
C VAL A 92 42.47 -42.34 -15.84
N SER A 93 41.30 -42.13 -16.48
CA SER A 93 40.92 -42.75 -17.78
C SER A 93 39.71 -42.09 -18.47
N GLU A 94 39.76 -42.04 -19.80
CA GLU A 94 38.92 -41.34 -20.79
C GLU A 94 37.64 -42.10 -21.20
N ARG A 95 36.67 -41.42 -21.86
CA ARG A 95 36.36 -41.58 -23.32
C ARG A 95 35.00 -40.99 -23.77
N LYS A 96 35.08 -40.08 -24.77
CA LYS A 96 34.26 -39.73 -25.98
C LYS A 96 32.71 -39.75 -25.94
N THR A 97 31.98 -38.66 -26.24
CA THR A 97 31.67 -37.93 -27.52
C THR A 97 30.35 -38.39 -28.17
N GLU A 98 29.42 -37.45 -28.37
CA GLU A 98 28.72 -37.05 -29.64
C GLU A 98 27.21 -36.71 -29.47
N SER A 99 26.77 -35.62 -30.12
CA SER A 99 25.38 -35.19 -30.41
C SER A 99 25.05 -35.48 -31.88
N PRO A 100 23.78 -35.51 -32.37
CA PRO A 100 23.06 -34.30 -32.83
C PRO A 100 21.49 -34.35 -32.68
N VAL A 101 20.75 -33.25 -32.46
CA VAL A 101 20.04 -32.22 -33.32
C VAL A 101 18.78 -32.66 -34.15
N VAL A 102 17.74 -31.77 -34.11
CA VAL A 102 16.58 -31.45 -35.02
C VAL A 102 15.34 -32.40 -34.96
N SER A 103 14.03 -32.07 -35.09
CA SER A 103 13.19 -30.94 -35.62
C SER A 103 11.71 -31.12 -35.18
N VAL A 104 10.99 -30.06 -34.75
CA VAL A 104 9.84 -29.33 -35.39
C VAL A 104 8.65 -30.15 -35.94
N SER A 105 7.42 -29.88 -35.47
CA SER A 105 6.28 -29.40 -36.29
C SER A 105 5.01 -29.06 -35.50
N THR A 106 4.36 -28.01 -35.99
CA THR A 106 3.16 -27.22 -35.66
C THR A 106 1.82 -27.95 -35.93
N GLN A 107 0.74 -27.60 -35.22
CA GLN A 107 -0.55 -27.07 -35.78
C GLN A 107 -1.70 -26.96 -34.74
N ALA A 108 -2.41 -25.85 -34.82
CA ALA A 108 -3.72 -25.56 -34.21
C ALA A 108 -4.85 -25.81 -35.21
N PRO A 109 -6.14 -25.80 -34.78
CA PRO A 109 -7.03 -24.74 -35.29
C PRO A 109 -8.16 -24.25 -34.33
N VAL A 110 -8.39 -22.93 -34.42
CA VAL A 110 -9.63 -22.13 -34.65
C VAL A 110 -10.99 -22.46 -33.98
N SER A 111 -11.57 -21.35 -33.50
CA SER A 111 -12.84 -20.99 -32.83
C SER A 111 -14.18 -21.43 -33.43
N ALA A 112 -15.22 -21.42 -32.57
CA ALA A 112 -16.61 -21.15 -32.94
C ALA A 112 -17.32 -20.32 -31.84
N VAL A 113 -17.97 -19.23 -32.26
CA VAL A 113 -18.82 -18.33 -31.46
C VAL A 113 -20.28 -18.58 -31.83
N SER A 114 -21.20 -18.47 -30.87
CA SER A 114 -22.65 -18.37 -31.11
C SER A 114 -23.31 -17.43 -30.07
N PRO A 115 -24.43 -16.79 -30.42
CA PRO A 115 -24.82 -15.47 -29.90
C PRO A 115 -25.69 -15.51 -28.64
N VAL A 116 -25.69 -14.37 -27.95
CA VAL A 116 -26.48 -14.03 -26.75
C VAL A 116 -27.93 -13.72 -27.16
N ASN A 117 -28.89 -14.32 -26.47
CA ASN A 117 -30.30 -13.92 -26.49
C ASN A 117 -30.53 -12.85 -25.40
N GLU A 118 -30.96 -11.67 -25.83
CA GLU A 118 -31.50 -10.62 -24.95
C GLU A 118 -32.88 -11.04 -24.43
N ASN A 119 -33.02 -11.10 -23.11
CA ASN A 119 -34.33 -11.06 -22.47
C ASN A 119 -34.40 -9.83 -21.56
N HIS A 120 -35.31 -8.93 -21.93
CA HIS A 120 -35.81 -7.85 -21.10
C HIS A 120 -36.38 -8.40 -19.79
N THR A 121 -35.93 -7.87 -18.65
CA THR A 121 -36.75 -7.86 -17.43
C THR A 121 -36.35 -6.75 -16.46
N SER A 122 -37.36 -5.95 -16.12
CA SER A 122 -37.58 -5.12 -14.93
C SER A 122 -36.56 -4.02 -14.58
N ASP A 123 -37.07 -2.77 -14.58
CA ASP A 123 -36.58 -1.65 -13.76
C ASP A 123 -36.62 -2.04 -12.27
N ASN A 124 -35.69 -2.89 -11.84
CA ASN A 124 -35.10 -2.72 -10.54
C ASN A 124 -34.21 -1.48 -10.66
N VAL A 125 -34.28 -0.54 -9.71
CA VAL A 125 -33.23 0.46 -9.55
C VAL A 125 -31.94 -0.34 -9.43
N ALA A 126 -31.19 -0.47 -10.53
CA ALA A 126 -30.03 -1.33 -10.59
C ALA A 126 -29.10 -0.85 -9.47
N GLU A 127 -28.84 -1.73 -8.51
CA GLU A 127 -27.92 -1.43 -7.43
C GLU A 127 -26.60 -1.01 -8.10
N LYS A 128 -26.17 0.23 -7.83
CA LYS A 128 -24.98 0.79 -8.47
C LYS A 128 -23.81 -0.13 -8.15
N CYS A 129 -23.10 -0.58 -9.19
CA CYS A 129 -21.97 -1.49 -8.98
C CYS A 129 -20.90 -0.82 -8.11
N ASP A 130 -20.28 -1.60 -7.23
CA ASP A 130 -19.05 -1.21 -6.55
C ASP A 130 -17.85 -1.75 -7.34
N ILE A 131 -17.14 -0.85 -8.03
CA ILE A 131 -15.95 -1.19 -8.83
C ILE A 131 -14.69 -1.40 -7.97
N PHE A 132 -14.75 -1.09 -6.67
CA PHE A 132 -13.62 -1.16 -5.74
C PHE A 132 -13.59 -2.48 -4.95
N THR A 133 -14.66 -3.28 -5.01
CA THR A 133 -14.76 -4.62 -4.42
C THR A 133 -14.76 -5.70 -5.50
N GLY A 134 -13.85 -6.66 -5.39
CA GLY A 134 -13.56 -7.61 -6.45
C GLY A 134 -12.37 -8.52 -6.13
N ASP A 135 -11.88 -9.18 -7.18
CA ASP A 135 -10.73 -10.08 -7.14
C ASP A 135 -9.78 -9.84 -8.31
N TRP A 136 -8.53 -10.25 -8.14
CA TRP A 136 -7.56 -10.32 -9.24
C TRP A 136 -7.71 -11.63 -10.01
N ILE A 137 -7.85 -11.51 -11.32
CA ILE A 137 -7.91 -12.65 -12.25
C ILE A 137 -6.70 -12.64 -13.17
N ALA A 138 -6.26 -13.82 -13.59
CA ALA A 138 -5.19 -13.95 -14.56
C ALA A 138 -5.63 -13.38 -15.92
N ASP A 139 -4.81 -12.53 -16.52
CA ASP A 139 -5.03 -11.96 -17.83
C ASP A 139 -3.81 -12.12 -18.73
N LYS A 140 -3.97 -12.94 -19.76
CA LYS A 140 -2.90 -13.29 -20.71
C LYS A 140 -2.57 -12.15 -21.67
N SER A 141 -3.38 -11.09 -21.76
CA SER A 141 -3.06 -9.94 -22.61
C SER A 141 -1.82 -9.18 -22.13
N GLY A 142 -1.50 -9.28 -20.82
CA GLY A 142 -0.38 -8.56 -20.23
C GLY A 142 -0.61 -7.05 -20.10
N PRO A 143 0.46 -6.30 -19.77
CA PRO A 143 0.41 -4.85 -19.61
C PRO A 143 0.37 -4.11 -20.95
N ALA A 144 -0.10 -2.86 -20.94
CA ALA A 144 -0.18 -2.02 -22.15
C ALA A 144 1.19 -1.53 -22.66
N TYR A 145 2.24 -1.67 -21.87
CA TYR A 145 3.59 -1.19 -22.16
C TYR A 145 4.64 -2.08 -21.47
N THR A 146 5.90 -1.91 -21.85
CA THR A 146 7.07 -2.56 -21.25
C THR A 146 8.08 -1.53 -20.72
N ASP A 147 9.16 -2.00 -20.11
CA ASP A 147 10.29 -1.16 -19.70
C ASP A 147 11.04 -0.53 -20.88
N GLU A 148 10.89 -1.09 -22.09
CA GLU A 148 11.47 -0.57 -23.32
C GLU A 148 10.59 0.48 -23.98
N SER A 149 9.26 0.33 -23.93
CA SER A 149 8.32 1.24 -24.60
C SER A 149 7.97 2.48 -23.77
N CYS A 150 8.28 2.50 -22.47
CA CYS A 150 8.03 3.65 -21.60
C CYS A 150 9.30 4.19 -20.94
N HIS A 151 9.70 5.41 -21.30
CA HIS A 151 10.92 6.04 -20.81
C HIS A 151 10.74 6.93 -19.56
N VAL A 152 9.51 7.09 -19.07
CA VAL A 152 9.25 7.90 -17.86
C VAL A 152 9.36 7.12 -16.56
N VAL A 153 9.52 5.80 -16.62
CA VAL A 153 9.64 4.94 -15.43
C VAL A 153 10.94 5.24 -14.69
N GLU A 154 10.83 5.70 -13.45
CA GLU A 154 11.94 5.94 -12.55
C GLU A 154 12.67 4.63 -12.24
N SER A 155 14.01 4.68 -12.14
CA SER A 155 14.86 3.48 -12.03
C SER A 155 14.43 2.56 -10.89
N HIS A 156 13.99 3.08 -9.75
CA HIS A 156 13.61 2.26 -8.60
C HIS A 156 12.25 1.57 -8.71
N GLN A 157 11.47 1.89 -9.75
CA GLN A 157 10.19 1.25 -10.08
C GLN A 157 10.30 0.37 -11.34
N ASN A 158 11.40 0.46 -12.09
CA ASN A 158 11.65 -0.35 -13.28
C ASN A 158 12.21 -1.73 -12.92
N CYS A 159 11.35 -2.58 -12.36
CA CYS A 159 11.73 -3.88 -11.83
C CYS A 159 12.33 -4.83 -12.87
N MET A 160 11.79 -4.83 -14.10
CA MET A 160 12.29 -5.69 -15.17
C MET A 160 13.71 -5.30 -15.57
N ARG A 161 13.95 -4.00 -15.84
CA ARG A 161 15.27 -3.48 -16.15
C ARG A 161 16.28 -3.71 -15.02
N ASN A 162 15.81 -3.67 -13.77
CA ASN A 162 16.62 -3.94 -12.59
C ASN A 162 16.92 -5.43 -12.36
N GLY A 163 16.45 -6.32 -13.22
CA GLY A 163 16.79 -7.75 -13.18
C GLY A 163 15.86 -8.60 -12.33
N ARG A 164 14.63 -8.14 -12.07
CA ARG A 164 13.61 -8.97 -11.42
C ARG A 164 13.35 -10.24 -12.26
N PRO A 165 13.50 -11.45 -11.70
CA PRO A 165 13.46 -12.68 -12.48
C PRO A 165 12.04 -13.20 -12.74
N ASP A 166 11.07 -12.87 -11.89
CA ASP A 166 9.68 -13.25 -12.05
C ASP A 166 8.89 -12.16 -12.78
N SER A 167 8.00 -12.56 -13.70
CA SER A 167 7.14 -11.65 -14.48
C SER A 167 5.65 -11.92 -14.30
N GLY A 168 5.28 -12.90 -13.47
CA GLY A 168 3.88 -13.32 -13.27
C GLY A 168 2.98 -12.19 -12.77
N TYR A 169 3.53 -11.24 -12.01
CA TYR A 169 2.81 -10.08 -11.48
C TYR A 169 2.21 -9.15 -12.56
N LEU A 170 2.70 -9.23 -13.80
CA LEU A 170 2.24 -8.42 -14.93
C LEU A 170 0.92 -8.90 -15.54
N PHE A 171 0.55 -10.17 -15.30
CA PHE A 171 -0.53 -10.85 -15.99
C PHE A 171 -1.78 -10.98 -15.12
N TRP A 172 -2.11 -9.91 -14.40
CA TRP A 172 -3.26 -9.83 -13.52
C TRP A 172 -4.12 -8.63 -13.88
N ARG A 173 -5.44 -8.81 -13.80
CA ARG A 173 -6.43 -7.76 -13.99
C ARG A 173 -7.43 -7.74 -12.85
N TRP A 174 -7.79 -6.54 -12.40
CA TRP A 174 -8.85 -6.36 -11.42
C TRP A 174 -10.22 -6.62 -12.04
N ARG A 175 -11.03 -7.45 -11.39
CA ARG A 175 -12.41 -7.73 -11.78
C ARG A 175 -13.34 -7.43 -10.60
N PRO A 176 -14.19 -6.39 -10.69
CA PRO A 176 -15.25 -6.16 -9.73
C PRO A 176 -16.19 -7.37 -9.62
N LEU A 177 -16.87 -7.52 -8.47
CA LEU A 177 -17.77 -8.67 -8.25
C LEU A 177 -18.99 -8.65 -9.18
N ASP A 178 -19.62 -7.48 -9.30
CA ASP A 178 -20.98 -7.36 -9.85
C ASP A 178 -21.03 -6.66 -11.21
N CYS A 179 -19.87 -6.27 -11.77
CA CYS A 179 -19.80 -5.66 -13.08
C CYS A 179 -18.44 -5.83 -13.77
N GLU A 180 -18.43 -5.52 -15.06
CA GLU A 180 -17.19 -5.44 -15.83
C GLU A 180 -16.52 -4.09 -15.63
N LEU A 181 -15.19 -4.12 -15.47
CA LEU A 181 -14.34 -2.94 -15.53
C LEU A 181 -13.57 -2.95 -16.86
N PRO A 182 -13.91 -2.10 -17.84
CA PRO A 182 -13.16 -1.98 -19.07
C PRO A 182 -11.69 -1.60 -18.83
N ARG A 183 -10.81 -2.02 -19.75
CA ARG A 183 -9.42 -1.55 -19.75
C ARG A 183 -9.37 -0.08 -20.13
N PHE A 184 -8.38 0.63 -19.60
CA PHE A 184 -8.08 1.99 -19.96
C PHE A 184 -7.93 2.13 -21.48
N ASN A 185 -8.64 3.10 -22.05
CA ASN A 185 -8.55 3.44 -23.47
C ASN A 185 -7.84 4.78 -23.62
N SER A 186 -6.57 4.73 -24.02
CA SER A 186 -5.70 5.91 -24.12
C SER A 186 -6.18 6.94 -25.14
N GLU A 187 -6.70 6.49 -26.29
CA GLU A 187 -7.21 7.38 -27.34
C GLU A 187 -8.43 8.15 -26.82
N ARG A 188 -9.42 7.43 -26.28
CA ARG A 188 -10.62 8.03 -25.70
C ARG A 188 -10.30 8.96 -24.54
N PHE A 189 -9.36 8.59 -23.67
CA PHE A 189 -8.95 9.44 -22.56
C PHE A 189 -8.34 10.75 -23.06
N LEU A 190 -7.37 10.69 -23.99
CA LEU A 190 -6.72 11.90 -24.52
C LEU A 190 -7.71 12.82 -25.24
N ASP A 191 -8.67 12.25 -25.99
CA ASP A 191 -9.74 13.03 -26.61
C ASP A 191 -10.64 13.71 -25.59
N LEU A 192 -11.02 13.00 -24.51
CA LEU A 192 -11.79 13.59 -23.41
C LEU A 192 -11.00 14.67 -22.66
N MET A 193 -9.66 14.58 -22.65
CA MET A 193 -8.76 15.51 -21.96
C MET A 193 -8.24 16.64 -22.84
N ARG A 194 -8.73 16.76 -24.08
CA ARG A 194 -8.32 17.82 -25.00
C ARG A 194 -8.57 19.21 -24.40
N ASN A 195 -7.56 20.08 -24.47
CA ASN A 195 -7.56 21.43 -23.90
C ASN A 195 -7.80 21.51 -22.39
N LYS A 196 -7.46 20.45 -21.64
CA LYS A 196 -7.65 20.38 -20.19
C LYS A 196 -6.32 20.28 -19.44
N SER A 197 -6.39 20.52 -18.13
CA SER A 197 -5.27 20.38 -17.22
C SER A 197 -5.61 19.47 -16.05
N TRP A 198 -4.74 18.49 -15.78
CA TRP A 198 -4.86 17.54 -14.68
C TRP A 198 -3.67 17.64 -13.73
N ALA A 199 -3.92 17.61 -12.41
CA ALA A 199 -2.88 17.47 -11.39
C ALA A 199 -3.06 16.24 -10.48
N PHE A 200 -1.98 15.53 -10.20
CA PHE A 200 -1.86 14.57 -9.11
C PHE A 200 -1.14 15.25 -7.95
N VAL A 201 -1.80 15.34 -6.80
CA VAL A 201 -1.33 16.10 -5.64
C VAL A 201 -1.13 15.11 -4.49
N GLY A 202 0.10 14.98 -4.00
CA GLY A 202 0.39 14.06 -2.91
C GLY A 202 1.86 13.64 -2.80
N ASP A 203 2.07 12.38 -2.45
CA ASP A 203 3.37 11.79 -2.15
C ASP A 203 3.97 10.99 -3.33
N SER A 204 4.93 10.10 -3.02
CA SER A 204 5.65 9.31 -4.02
C SER A 204 4.77 8.26 -4.69
N ILE A 205 3.66 7.84 -4.07
CA ILE A 205 2.69 6.96 -4.69
C ILE A 205 1.88 7.72 -5.75
N SER A 206 1.63 9.02 -5.56
CA SER A 206 1.06 9.86 -6.61
C SER A 206 2.00 10.00 -7.81
N ARG A 207 3.32 10.12 -7.59
CA ARG A 207 4.30 10.07 -8.70
C ARG A 207 4.30 8.71 -9.41
N ASN A 208 4.20 7.61 -8.64
CA ASN A 208 4.12 6.26 -9.20
C ASN A 208 2.89 6.10 -10.10
N HIS A 209 1.74 6.65 -9.68
CA HIS A 209 0.49 6.63 -10.44
C HIS A 209 0.59 7.45 -11.73
N VAL A 210 1.17 8.66 -11.66
CA VAL A 210 1.40 9.50 -12.85
C VAL A 210 2.31 8.84 -13.87
N GLN A 211 3.37 8.16 -13.43
CA GLN A 211 4.25 7.43 -14.33
C GLN A 211 3.52 6.29 -15.05
N SER A 212 2.69 5.53 -14.34
CA SER A 212 1.82 4.51 -14.95
C SER A 212 0.90 5.12 -16.01
N LEU A 213 0.19 6.21 -15.67
CA LEU A 213 -0.70 6.90 -16.61
C LEU A 213 0.05 7.41 -17.84
N LEU A 214 1.20 8.07 -17.66
CA LEU A 214 2.06 8.53 -18.76
C LEU A 214 2.47 7.39 -19.68
N CYS A 215 2.86 6.23 -19.12
CA CYS A 215 3.22 5.05 -19.91
C CYS A 215 2.05 4.48 -20.73
N ILE A 216 0.85 4.45 -20.15
CA ILE A 216 -0.35 3.99 -20.84
C ILE A 216 -0.75 4.97 -21.96
N LEU A 217 -0.64 6.28 -21.73
CA LEU A 217 -0.93 7.30 -22.74
C LEU A 217 0.11 7.35 -23.86
N SER A 218 1.35 6.95 -23.56
CA SER A 218 2.47 6.90 -24.50
C SER A 218 2.23 5.99 -25.71
N GLN A 219 1.25 5.07 -25.61
CA GLN A 219 0.78 4.21 -26.70
C GLN A 219 0.06 4.99 -27.81
N VAL A 220 -0.40 6.21 -27.52
CA VAL A 220 -1.08 7.10 -28.47
C VAL A 220 -0.26 8.37 -28.70
N GLU A 221 0.20 9.00 -27.62
CA GLU A 221 1.01 10.22 -27.71
C GLU A 221 2.05 10.28 -26.59
N GLN A 222 3.30 10.56 -26.96
CA GLN A 222 4.38 10.82 -26.01
C GLN A 222 4.26 12.24 -25.45
N ALA A 223 4.30 12.37 -24.13
CA ALA A 223 4.27 13.66 -23.47
C ALA A 223 5.66 14.29 -23.41
N VAL A 224 5.73 15.61 -23.51
CA VAL A 224 6.95 16.39 -23.34
C VAL A 224 6.98 16.97 -21.94
N GLU A 225 8.05 16.73 -21.17
CA GLU A 225 8.26 17.41 -19.89
C GLU A 225 8.52 18.90 -20.14
N VAL A 226 7.69 19.76 -19.55
CA VAL A 226 7.75 21.22 -19.74
C VAL A 226 8.10 21.98 -18.46
N TYR A 227 8.11 21.29 -17.32
CA TYR A 227 8.52 21.84 -16.03
C TYR A 227 8.89 20.73 -15.06
N HIS A 228 9.89 21.00 -14.23
CA HIS A 228 10.17 20.28 -12.99
C HIS A 228 10.64 21.27 -11.92
N ASP A 229 10.46 20.94 -10.65
CA ASP A 229 11.12 21.66 -9.55
C ASP A 229 12.61 21.26 -9.44
N GLU A 230 13.36 21.93 -8.57
CA GLU A 230 14.81 21.72 -8.41
C GLU A 230 15.16 20.27 -8.06
N GLU A 231 14.32 19.61 -7.27
CA GLU A 231 14.51 18.23 -6.82
C GLU A 231 13.85 17.18 -7.72
N TYR A 232 13.21 17.60 -8.83
CA TYR A 232 12.43 16.75 -9.73
C TYR A 232 11.30 15.96 -9.04
N ARG A 233 10.80 16.45 -7.92
CA ARG A 233 9.68 15.84 -7.18
C ARG A 233 8.33 16.27 -7.75
N SER A 234 8.22 17.52 -8.17
CA SER A 234 7.07 18.05 -8.92
C SER A 234 7.44 18.19 -10.39
N LYS A 235 6.54 17.78 -11.29
CA LYS A 235 6.77 17.79 -12.74
C LYS A 235 5.49 18.10 -13.49
N ARG A 236 5.62 18.60 -14.72
CA ARG A 236 4.51 18.82 -15.65
C ARG A 236 4.90 18.35 -17.04
N TRP A 237 3.97 17.62 -17.65
CA TRP A 237 4.06 17.15 -19.02
C TRP A 237 2.96 17.76 -19.88
N HIS A 238 3.26 17.95 -21.14
CA HIS A 238 2.35 18.45 -22.16
C HIS A 238 2.22 17.44 -23.29
N PHE A 239 0.99 17.20 -23.72
CA PHE A 239 0.62 16.37 -24.88
C PHE A 239 0.23 17.32 -26.02
N PRO A 240 1.15 17.62 -26.97
CA PRO A 240 0.96 18.71 -27.94
C PRO A 240 -0.27 18.57 -28.82
N THR A 241 -0.58 17.35 -29.28
CA THR A 241 -1.69 17.05 -30.20
C THR A 241 -3.04 17.23 -29.52
N HIS A 242 -3.12 16.93 -28.23
CA HIS A 242 -4.35 17.09 -27.43
C HIS A 242 -4.41 18.42 -26.69
N ASN A 243 -3.33 19.20 -26.68
CA ASN A 243 -3.20 20.37 -25.83
C ASN A 243 -3.61 20.05 -24.37
N PHE A 244 -3.18 18.88 -23.89
CA PHE A 244 -3.48 18.38 -22.55
C PHE A 244 -2.22 18.55 -21.69
N THR A 245 -2.39 18.97 -20.43
CA THR A 245 -1.29 19.02 -19.48
C THR A 245 -1.55 18.12 -18.28
N LEU A 246 -0.57 17.29 -17.94
CA LEU A 246 -0.59 16.44 -16.75
C LEU A 246 0.51 16.90 -15.80
N SER A 247 0.18 17.14 -14.53
CA SER A 247 1.14 17.56 -13.50
C SER A 247 1.16 16.57 -12.35
N VAL A 248 2.31 16.41 -11.72
CA VAL A 248 2.44 15.87 -10.37
C VAL A 248 3.01 16.94 -9.45
N ILE A 249 2.38 17.16 -8.31
CA ILE A 249 2.77 18.17 -7.33
C ILE A 249 3.11 17.46 -6.03
N TRP A 250 4.38 17.57 -5.64
CA TRP A 250 4.89 16.96 -4.42
C TRP A 250 4.44 17.75 -3.20
N THR A 251 3.55 17.15 -2.43
CA THR A 251 3.08 17.68 -1.14
C THR A 251 2.64 16.49 -0.28
N PRO A 252 3.59 15.74 0.32
CA PRO A 252 3.31 14.44 0.90
C PRO A 252 2.35 14.47 2.09
N PHE A 253 2.18 15.63 2.72
CA PHE A 253 1.23 15.86 3.80
C PHE A 253 -0.01 16.66 3.35
N LEU A 254 -0.07 17.15 2.11
CA LEU A 254 -1.08 18.06 1.56
C LEU A 254 -1.18 19.43 2.27
N THR A 255 -0.74 19.52 3.52
CA THR A 255 -0.63 20.71 4.33
C THR A 255 0.80 21.22 4.35
N LYS A 256 0.99 22.47 4.80
CA LYS A 256 2.30 23.08 4.91
C LYS A 256 3.19 22.22 5.82
N ALA A 257 4.36 21.84 5.31
CA ALA A 257 5.34 21.08 6.06
C ALA A 257 6.75 21.57 5.76
N ALA A 258 7.61 21.58 6.78
CA ALA A 258 9.06 21.66 6.58
C ALA A 258 9.63 20.24 6.72
N ILE A 259 10.22 19.74 5.63
CA ILE A 259 10.77 18.39 5.52
C ILE A 259 12.29 18.52 5.40
N PHE A 260 13.03 17.77 6.21
CA PHE A 260 14.48 17.85 6.34
C PHE A 260 15.15 16.53 5.97
N GLU A 261 14.59 15.86 4.96
CA GLU A 261 14.98 14.53 4.49
C GLU A 261 15.63 14.62 3.10
N ASP A 262 16.82 14.04 2.96
CA ASP A 262 17.55 13.99 1.69
C ASP A 262 16.92 13.00 0.69
N THR A 263 17.50 12.88 -0.50
CA THR A 263 17.01 11.96 -1.55
C THR A 263 17.13 10.48 -1.18
N ASN A 264 17.95 10.14 -0.19
CA ASN A 264 18.15 8.77 0.29
C ASN A 264 17.22 8.42 1.46
N GLY A 265 16.41 9.37 1.92
CA GLY A 265 15.51 9.20 3.05
C GLY A 265 16.16 9.45 4.41
N VAL A 266 17.36 10.06 4.44
CA VAL A 266 18.06 10.40 5.67
C VAL A 266 17.53 11.72 6.20
N SER A 267 16.92 11.68 7.38
CA SER A 267 16.39 12.86 8.06
C SER A 267 17.45 13.56 8.91
N SER A 268 17.55 14.88 8.76
CA SER A 268 18.43 15.76 9.55
C SER A 268 17.71 16.43 10.73
N SER A 269 16.36 16.48 10.72
CA SER A 269 15.55 16.92 11.85
C SER A 269 14.08 16.47 11.71
N GLU A 270 13.30 16.55 12.79
CA GLU A 270 11.89 16.19 12.74
C GLU A 270 11.10 17.11 11.81
N ILE A 271 10.11 16.52 11.13
CA ILE A 271 9.21 17.25 10.23
C ILE A 271 8.43 18.28 11.04
N GLN A 272 8.34 19.50 10.56
CA GLN A 272 7.44 20.52 11.14
C GLN A 272 6.17 20.57 10.32
N LEU A 273 5.08 20.00 10.83
CA LEU A 273 3.81 19.86 10.11
C LEU A 273 2.77 20.86 10.66
N TYR A 274 2.20 21.68 9.79
CA TYR A 274 1.19 22.67 10.16
C TYR A 274 -0.20 22.13 9.82
N LEU A 275 -1.03 21.90 10.83
CA LEU A 275 -2.33 21.24 10.68
C LEU A 275 -3.48 22.22 10.36
N ASP A 276 -3.20 23.52 10.39
CA ASP A 276 -4.13 24.62 10.14
C ASP A 276 -3.83 25.39 8.84
N LYS A 277 -2.83 24.94 8.06
CA LYS A 277 -2.37 25.61 6.84
C LYS A 277 -2.18 24.62 5.69
N LEU A 278 -2.87 24.86 4.58
CA LEU A 278 -2.63 24.10 3.36
C LEU A 278 -1.27 24.44 2.74
N ASP A 279 -0.72 23.50 1.98
CA ASP A 279 0.47 23.76 1.19
C ASP A 279 0.14 24.67 -0.01
N GLU A 280 0.84 25.79 -0.08
CA GLU A 280 0.67 26.79 -1.13
C GLU A 280 1.10 26.29 -2.51
N THR A 281 1.96 25.26 -2.56
CA THR A 281 2.50 24.69 -3.81
C THR A 281 1.39 24.19 -4.74
N TRP A 282 0.37 23.53 -4.18
CA TRP A 282 -0.77 23.04 -4.97
C TRP A 282 -1.98 23.98 -4.90
N THR A 283 -2.26 24.59 -3.75
CA THR A 283 -3.45 25.43 -3.59
C THR A 283 -3.42 26.70 -4.45
N ASN A 284 -2.26 27.31 -4.65
CA ASN A 284 -2.11 28.47 -5.53
C ASN A 284 -2.38 28.14 -7.01
N GLN A 285 -2.23 26.87 -7.39
CA GLN A 285 -2.44 26.39 -8.76
C GLN A 285 -3.81 25.76 -8.96
N TYR A 286 -4.58 25.52 -7.89
CA TYR A 286 -5.85 24.79 -7.92
C TYR A 286 -6.80 25.24 -9.04
N LYS A 287 -6.95 26.56 -9.22
CA LYS A 287 -7.87 27.15 -10.21
C LYS A 287 -7.48 26.88 -11.66
N ASN A 288 -6.26 26.38 -11.90
CA ASN A 288 -5.74 26.07 -13.23
C ASN A 288 -6.01 24.61 -13.63
N PHE A 289 -6.64 23.81 -12.77
CA PHE A 289 -6.90 22.40 -13.05
C PHE A 289 -8.39 22.15 -13.31
N ASP A 290 -8.66 21.39 -14.36
CA ASP A 290 -9.98 20.84 -14.65
C ASP A 290 -10.21 19.54 -13.87
N TYR A 291 -9.15 18.75 -13.68
CA TYR A 291 -9.18 17.47 -12.97
C TYR A 291 -8.05 17.37 -11.95
N MET A 292 -8.31 16.72 -10.82
CA MET A 292 -7.30 16.47 -9.80
C MET A 292 -7.44 15.07 -9.21
N VAL A 293 -6.32 14.40 -8.96
CA VAL A 293 -6.26 13.29 -8.00
C VAL A 293 -5.52 13.79 -6.78
N ILE A 294 -6.16 13.79 -5.62
CA ILE A 294 -5.52 14.14 -4.35
C ILE A 294 -5.40 12.90 -3.48
N ALA A 295 -4.23 12.71 -2.87
CA ALA A 295 -3.95 11.56 -2.03
C ALA A 295 -2.83 11.87 -1.03
N GLY A 296 -2.94 11.32 0.16
CA GLY A 296 -1.87 11.37 1.17
C GLY A 296 -1.93 10.13 2.04
N GLY A 297 -0.84 9.79 2.70
CA GLY A 297 -0.85 8.58 3.53
C GLY A 297 0.41 8.38 4.34
N LYS A 298 1.30 7.51 3.85
CA LYS A 298 2.40 6.92 4.64
C LYS A 298 3.36 7.92 5.27
N TRP A 299 3.44 9.13 4.73
CA TRP A 299 4.23 10.22 5.31
C TRP A 299 3.74 10.66 6.69
N PHE A 300 2.45 10.54 7.00
CA PHE A 300 1.89 10.85 8.32
C PHE A 300 2.40 9.91 9.43
N LEU A 301 2.96 8.75 9.07
CA LEU A 301 3.55 7.80 10.02
C LEU A 301 4.98 8.16 10.42
N LYS A 302 5.60 9.16 9.78
CA LYS A 302 6.93 9.65 10.15
C LYS A 302 6.86 10.49 11.43
N THR A 303 7.98 10.54 12.15
CA THR A 303 8.15 11.48 13.27
C THR A 303 7.93 12.92 12.82
N ALA A 304 7.00 13.60 13.48
CA ALA A 304 6.64 14.97 13.15
C ALA A 304 6.22 15.76 14.39
N ILE A 305 6.57 17.04 14.42
CA ILE A 305 6.08 18.04 15.38
C ILE A 305 4.91 18.77 14.73
N TYR A 306 3.81 18.86 15.45
CA TYR A 306 2.55 19.42 14.96
C TYR A 306 2.38 20.86 15.42
N HIS A 307 2.07 21.73 14.47
CA HIS A 307 1.83 23.15 14.68
C HIS A 307 0.37 23.50 14.37
N GLU A 308 -0.26 24.25 15.28
CA GLU A 308 -1.56 24.89 15.08
C GLU A 308 -1.47 26.32 15.60
N ASN A 309 -2.01 27.30 14.86
CA ASN A 309 -1.97 28.73 15.20
C ASN A 309 -0.56 29.26 15.50
N ASN A 310 0.45 28.78 14.77
CA ASN A 310 1.88 29.06 14.98
C ASN A 310 2.43 28.61 16.36
N THR A 311 1.77 27.67 17.01
CA THR A 311 2.22 27.08 18.28
C THR A 311 2.33 25.56 18.18
N ILE A 312 3.22 24.96 18.96
CA ILE A 312 3.36 23.49 18.99
C ILE A 312 2.14 22.91 19.72
N ALA A 313 1.34 22.13 19.01
CA ALA A 313 0.18 21.41 19.55
C ALA A 313 0.59 20.06 20.17
N GLY A 314 1.60 19.42 19.60
CA GLY A 314 2.08 18.12 20.03
C GLY A 314 2.96 17.49 18.96
N CYS A 315 3.00 16.17 18.91
CA CYS A 315 3.84 15.44 17.97
C CYS A 315 3.35 14.00 17.72
N HIS A 316 4.01 13.35 16.77
CA HIS A 316 4.01 11.90 16.64
C HIS A 316 5.42 11.34 16.75
N TYR A 317 5.59 10.39 17.66
CA TYR A 317 6.83 9.65 17.90
C TYR A 317 8.05 10.57 18.05
N CYS A 318 8.01 11.50 19.01
CA CYS A 318 9.16 12.35 19.39
C CYS A 318 9.75 11.94 20.74
N PRO A 319 10.49 10.81 20.80
CA PRO A 319 11.11 10.35 22.05
C PRO A 319 12.10 11.39 22.59
N GLY A 320 12.13 11.57 23.90
CA GLY A 320 13.03 12.50 24.57
C GLY A 320 12.65 13.98 24.47
N LYS A 321 11.55 14.33 23.78
CA LYS A 321 10.99 15.68 23.78
C LYS A 321 9.85 15.78 24.78
N ASN A 322 9.76 16.90 25.48
CA ASN A 322 8.62 17.20 26.37
C ASN A 322 7.44 17.76 25.56
N LEU A 323 6.93 16.96 24.63
CA LEU A 323 5.80 17.27 23.75
C LEU A 323 4.70 16.24 23.95
N THR A 324 3.44 16.65 23.83
CA THR A 324 2.29 15.75 23.88
C THR A 324 2.28 14.83 22.66
N GLU A 325 2.25 13.51 22.88
CA GLU A 325 2.01 12.53 21.82
C GLU A 325 0.53 12.59 21.41
N LEU A 326 0.27 13.06 20.20
CA LEU A 326 -1.07 13.15 19.61
C LEU A 326 -1.37 12.01 18.64
N GLY A 327 -0.34 11.29 18.18
CA GLY A 327 -0.48 10.21 17.20
C GLY A 327 -0.54 10.71 15.75
N PHE A 328 -0.33 9.79 14.80
CA PHE A 328 -0.45 10.09 13.38
C PHE A 328 -1.91 10.31 12.96
N ASP A 329 -2.85 9.61 13.61
CA ASP A 329 -4.28 9.62 13.31
C ASP A 329 -4.90 10.99 13.58
N TYR A 330 -4.47 11.69 14.64
CA TYR A 330 -4.84 13.07 14.92
C TYR A 330 -4.46 14.01 13.76
N ALA A 331 -3.19 13.99 13.35
CA ALA A 331 -2.69 14.85 12.29
C ALA A 331 -3.30 14.50 10.93
N TYR A 332 -3.46 13.21 10.64
CA TYR A 332 -4.01 12.75 9.38
C TYR A 332 -5.48 13.18 9.22
N ARG A 333 -6.31 12.96 10.25
CA ARG A 333 -7.70 13.42 10.26
C ARG A 333 -7.81 14.94 10.10
N LYS A 334 -6.99 15.70 10.83
CA LYS A 334 -6.95 17.18 10.73
C LYS A 334 -6.57 17.66 9.34
N ALA A 335 -5.54 17.05 8.74
CA ALA A 335 -5.11 17.39 7.39
C ALA A 335 -6.19 17.09 6.35
N LEU A 336 -6.83 15.91 6.41
CA LEU A 336 -7.93 15.56 5.51
C LEU A 336 -9.13 16.47 5.67
N GLN A 337 -9.51 16.82 6.91
CA GLN A 337 -10.55 17.83 7.17
C GLN A 337 -10.22 19.16 6.51
N LEU A 338 -8.99 19.66 6.68
CA LEU A 338 -8.58 20.94 6.11
C LEU A 338 -8.59 20.92 4.57
N VAL A 339 -8.07 19.85 3.97
CA VAL A 339 -8.01 19.65 2.52
C VAL A 339 -9.41 19.53 1.94
N LEU A 340 -10.24 18.64 2.47
CA LEU A 340 -11.58 18.39 1.96
C LEU A 340 -12.48 19.62 2.15
N ASN A 341 -12.39 20.32 3.28
CA ASN A 341 -13.08 21.60 3.48
C ASN A 341 -12.64 22.70 2.52
N PHE A 342 -11.45 22.62 1.94
CA PHE A 342 -11.02 23.55 0.88
C PHE A 342 -11.60 23.17 -0.47
N LEU A 343 -11.60 21.87 -0.79
CA LEU A 343 -12.09 21.34 -2.06
C LEU A 343 -13.61 21.49 -2.21
N THR A 344 -14.35 21.39 -1.10
CA THR A 344 -15.83 21.44 -1.12
C THR A 344 -16.41 22.84 -0.99
N ARG A 345 -15.58 23.90 -0.97
CA ARG A 345 -16.09 25.28 -0.90
C ARG A 345 -16.89 25.62 -2.16
N HIS A 346 -17.91 26.44 -1.99
CA HIS A 346 -18.67 26.98 -3.12
C HIS A 346 -17.76 27.71 -4.12
N GLY A 347 -17.97 27.45 -5.41
CA GLY A 347 -17.21 28.07 -6.51
C GLY A 347 -15.93 27.32 -6.92
N GLN A 348 -15.62 26.21 -6.28
CA GLN A 348 -14.60 25.28 -6.76
C GLN A 348 -15.12 24.51 -7.99
N LYS A 349 -14.28 24.37 -9.02
CA LYS A 349 -14.71 23.87 -10.35
C LYS A 349 -14.04 22.57 -10.79
N ALA A 350 -12.88 22.22 -10.21
CA ALA A 350 -12.16 21.03 -10.62
C ALA A 350 -12.95 19.77 -10.26
N PHE A 351 -12.91 18.77 -11.15
CA PHE A 351 -13.34 17.41 -10.83
C PHE A 351 -12.25 16.73 -10.01
N VAL A 352 -12.55 16.35 -8.78
CA VAL A 352 -11.55 15.83 -7.84
C VAL A 352 -11.81 14.36 -7.54
N PHE A 353 -10.78 13.54 -7.72
CA PHE A 353 -10.69 12.19 -7.20
C PHE A 353 -9.91 12.23 -5.88
N PHE A 354 -10.50 11.73 -4.80
CA PHE A 354 -9.81 11.45 -3.57
C PHE A 354 -9.37 9.99 -3.58
N ARG A 355 -8.07 9.73 -3.71
CA ARG A 355 -7.53 8.35 -3.70
C ARG A 355 -7.24 7.93 -2.27
N THR A 356 -7.77 6.78 -1.86
CA THR A 356 -7.49 6.19 -0.56
C THR A 356 -6.03 5.74 -0.42
N THR A 357 -5.64 5.48 0.82
CA THR A 357 -4.33 5.00 1.22
C THR A 357 -4.02 3.65 0.58
N THR A 358 -2.74 3.43 0.31
CA THR A 358 -2.25 2.19 -0.30
C THR A 358 -1.39 1.45 0.72
N PRO A 359 -1.59 0.14 0.91
CA PRO A 359 -0.80 -0.65 1.83
C PRO A 359 0.65 -0.77 1.35
N ASP A 360 1.57 -0.95 2.29
CA ASP A 360 2.85 -1.61 2.02
C ASP A 360 2.73 -3.08 2.44
N HIS A 361 3.62 -3.94 1.91
CA HIS A 361 3.62 -5.38 2.17
C HIS A 361 4.91 -5.84 2.83
N PHE A 362 5.46 -5.06 3.76
CA PHE A 362 6.61 -5.53 4.54
C PHE A 362 6.22 -6.72 5.43
N GLU A 363 7.01 -7.79 5.32
CA GLU A 363 6.97 -8.95 6.20
C GLU A 363 8.25 -9.08 7.01
N ASN A 364 8.13 -9.64 8.22
CA ASN A 364 9.25 -9.95 9.11
C ASN A 364 10.15 -8.75 9.46
N GLY A 365 9.59 -7.55 9.44
CA GLY A 365 10.28 -6.31 9.71
C GLY A 365 9.61 -5.17 8.96
N GLU A 366 10.22 -3.99 9.04
CA GLU A 366 9.82 -2.77 8.35
C GLU A 366 10.94 -2.36 7.38
N TRP A 367 10.71 -1.30 6.60
CA TRP A 367 11.68 -0.76 5.65
C TRP A 367 13.06 -0.48 6.26
N PHE A 368 13.13 -0.12 7.55
CA PHE A 368 14.36 0.19 8.27
C PHE A 368 14.94 -0.97 9.10
N SER A 369 14.17 -2.05 9.30
CA SER A 369 14.56 -3.17 10.16
C SER A 369 14.77 -4.49 9.40
N GLY A 370 14.83 -4.42 8.06
CA GLY A 370 15.11 -5.57 7.20
C GLY A 370 13.88 -6.34 6.74
N GLY A 371 12.70 -5.72 6.76
CA GLY A 371 11.49 -6.30 6.19
C GLY A 371 11.63 -6.56 4.67
N TYR A 372 10.83 -7.49 4.17
CA TYR A 372 10.85 -7.91 2.77
C TYR A 372 9.45 -8.25 2.24
N CYS A 373 9.33 -8.35 0.91
CA CYS A 373 8.09 -8.65 0.19
C CYS A 373 8.43 -9.51 -1.04
N ASN A 374 8.72 -10.78 -0.82
CA ASN A 374 9.20 -11.70 -1.87
C ASN A 374 8.09 -12.61 -2.43
N ARG A 375 6.82 -12.25 -2.20
CA ARG A 375 5.69 -12.97 -2.81
C ARG A 375 5.67 -12.70 -4.32
N THR A 376 5.22 -13.70 -5.07
CA THR A 376 5.19 -13.66 -6.55
C THR A 376 3.79 -13.88 -7.12
N MET A 377 2.79 -13.99 -6.23
CA MET A 377 1.38 -14.15 -6.58
C MET A 377 0.51 -13.21 -5.72
N PRO A 378 -0.63 -12.74 -6.25
CA PRO A 378 -1.65 -12.06 -5.47
C PRO A 378 -2.17 -12.93 -4.33
N PHE A 379 -2.69 -12.27 -3.31
CA PHE A 379 -3.59 -12.92 -2.37
C PHE A 379 -4.98 -13.11 -3.01
N LYS A 380 -5.66 -14.17 -2.62
CA LYS A 380 -7.11 -14.31 -2.81
C LYS A 380 -7.86 -13.59 -1.69
N ASP A 381 -9.14 -13.34 -1.91
CA ASP A 381 -10.01 -12.88 -0.84
C ASP A 381 -9.95 -13.81 0.38
N GLY A 382 -9.91 -13.21 1.57
CA GLY A 382 -9.77 -13.89 2.86
C GLY A 382 -8.36 -14.39 3.22
N GLU A 383 -7.36 -14.32 2.32
CA GLU A 383 -5.99 -14.78 2.63
C GLU A 383 -5.15 -13.74 3.39
N VAL A 384 -5.60 -12.48 3.40
CA VAL A 384 -4.91 -11.37 4.06
C VAL A 384 -5.91 -10.44 4.75
N ASP A 385 -5.56 -10.02 5.96
CA ASP A 385 -6.26 -8.96 6.68
C ASP A 385 -5.52 -7.63 6.52
N MET A 386 -6.28 -6.54 6.38
CA MET A 386 -5.74 -5.19 6.43
C MET A 386 -5.12 -4.93 7.81
N ARG A 387 -3.85 -4.48 7.82
CA ARG A 387 -3.14 -4.13 9.04
C ARG A 387 -3.83 -2.98 9.76
N ASP A 388 -3.69 -2.93 11.08
CA ASP A 388 -4.37 -1.94 11.93
C ASP A 388 -4.12 -0.49 11.51
N VAL A 389 -2.90 -0.16 11.10
CA VAL A 389 -2.55 1.19 10.63
C VAL A 389 -3.23 1.52 9.30
N ASP A 390 -3.19 0.59 8.33
CA ASP A 390 -3.83 0.79 7.01
C ASP A 390 -5.36 0.90 7.17
N ARG A 391 -5.94 0.10 8.06
CA ARG A 391 -7.37 0.15 8.42
C ARG A 391 -7.74 1.48 9.04
N MET A 392 -6.99 1.92 10.04
CA MET A 392 -7.23 3.21 10.70
C MET A 392 -7.16 4.38 9.73
N MET A 393 -6.16 4.39 8.83
CA MET A 393 -6.04 5.42 7.81
C MET A 393 -7.23 5.40 6.85
N ARG A 394 -7.58 4.23 6.29
CA ARG A 394 -8.73 4.11 5.39
C ARG A 394 -10.05 4.49 6.07
N ASP A 395 -10.25 4.10 7.32
CA ASP A 395 -11.46 4.45 8.08
C ASP A 395 -11.58 5.98 8.25
N ILE A 396 -10.47 6.68 8.55
CA ILE A 396 -10.44 8.15 8.61
C ILE A 396 -10.73 8.76 7.24
N GLU A 397 -10.11 8.24 6.18
CA GLU A 397 -10.30 8.70 4.81
C GLU A 397 -11.77 8.61 4.38
N LEU A 398 -12.42 7.46 4.59
CA LEU A 398 -13.82 7.26 4.27
C LEU A 398 -14.73 8.15 5.12
N GLU A 399 -14.48 8.23 6.44
CA GLU A 399 -15.27 9.07 7.35
C GLU A 399 -15.24 10.55 6.95
N GLU A 400 -14.06 11.09 6.65
CA GLU A 400 -13.92 12.50 6.26
C GLU A 400 -14.37 12.75 4.82
N PHE A 401 -14.17 11.78 3.91
CA PHE A 401 -14.69 11.85 2.55
C PHE A 401 -16.22 11.91 2.53
N ASP A 402 -16.91 11.05 3.27
CA ASP A 402 -18.37 11.01 3.28
C ASP A 402 -18.98 12.35 3.76
N LYS A 403 -18.39 12.95 4.80
CA LYS A 403 -18.76 14.30 5.27
C LYS A 403 -18.56 15.34 4.18
N ALA A 404 -17.42 15.29 3.49
CA ALA A 404 -17.06 16.23 2.45
C ALA A 404 -17.90 16.07 1.19
N ALA A 405 -18.22 14.84 0.79
CA ALA A 405 -19.02 14.55 -0.40
C ALA A 405 -20.45 15.10 -0.25
N ALA A 406 -21.04 15.00 0.95
CA ALA A 406 -22.34 15.61 1.24
C ALA A 406 -22.30 17.14 1.04
N VAL A 407 -21.33 17.83 1.65
CA VAL A 407 -21.16 19.28 1.54
C VAL A 407 -20.79 19.72 0.11
N GLY A 408 -19.93 18.95 -0.55
CA GLY A 408 -19.48 19.21 -1.91
C GLY A 408 -20.64 19.15 -2.91
N SER A 409 -21.51 18.16 -2.76
CA SER A 409 -22.72 18.01 -3.58
C SER A 409 -23.64 19.24 -3.46
N GLU A 410 -23.87 19.73 -2.24
CA GLU A 410 -24.66 20.96 -1.99
C GLU A 410 -24.03 22.20 -2.64
N ASN A 411 -22.69 22.25 -2.70
CA ASN A 411 -21.92 23.35 -3.27
C ASN A 411 -21.63 23.19 -4.77
N GLY A 412 -22.16 22.14 -5.43
CA GLY A 412 -21.94 21.87 -6.85
C GLY A 412 -20.52 21.40 -7.20
N VAL A 413 -19.77 20.89 -6.23
CA VAL A 413 -18.40 20.37 -6.40
C VAL A 413 -18.45 18.90 -6.81
N MET A 414 -17.65 18.55 -7.81
CA MET A 414 -17.49 17.16 -8.26
C MET A 414 -16.36 16.49 -7.47
N LEU A 415 -16.72 15.80 -6.40
CA LEU A 415 -15.79 15.02 -5.57
C LEU A 415 -16.14 13.53 -5.67
N LYS A 416 -15.17 12.70 -6.06
CA LYS A 416 -15.33 11.25 -6.23
C LYS A 416 -14.30 10.49 -5.42
N LEU A 417 -14.72 9.38 -4.82
CA LEU A 417 -13.82 8.45 -4.16
C LEU A 417 -13.14 7.60 -5.24
N LEU A 418 -11.84 7.41 -5.08
CA LEU A 418 -11.05 6.44 -5.84
C LEU A 418 -10.47 5.46 -4.82
N ASP A 419 -11.26 4.46 -4.41
CA ASP A 419 -10.82 3.52 -3.39
C ASP A 419 -9.90 2.45 -3.99
N THR A 420 -8.59 2.65 -3.78
CA THR A 420 -7.55 1.74 -4.28
C THR A 420 -7.04 0.77 -3.23
N THR A 421 -7.45 0.92 -1.96
CA THR A 421 -6.83 0.17 -0.86
C THR A 421 -7.07 -1.33 -1.01
N ARG A 422 -8.32 -1.73 -1.29
CA ARG A 422 -8.71 -3.14 -1.31
C ARG A 422 -7.98 -3.91 -2.41
N LEU A 423 -8.04 -3.44 -3.66
CA LEU A 423 -7.32 -4.12 -4.74
C LEU A 423 -5.81 -4.12 -4.54
N SER A 424 -5.25 -3.09 -3.89
CA SER A 424 -3.81 -3.01 -3.63
C SER A 424 -3.35 -3.98 -2.54
N ILE A 425 -4.15 -4.21 -1.48
CA ILE A 425 -3.86 -5.19 -0.42
C ILE A 425 -3.67 -6.61 -0.98
N LEU A 426 -4.38 -6.93 -2.06
CA LEU A 426 -4.31 -8.25 -2.66
C LEU A 426 -3.07 -8.45 -3.53
N ARG A 427 -2.17 -7.45 -3.64
CA ARG A 427 -1.04 -7.44 -4.60
C ARG A 427 0.34 -7.36 -3.96
N PRO A 428 0.68 -8.24 -2.99
CA PRO A 428 2.03 -8.25 -2.40
C PRO A 428 3.12 -8.56 -3.44
N ASP A 429 2.76 -9.15 -4.58
CA ASP A 429 3.63 -9.50 -5.69
C ASP A 429 4.06 -8.30 -6.55
N GLY A 430 3.37 -7.17 -6.44
CA GLY A 430 3.58 -6.02 -7.31
C GLY A 430 4.69 -5.05 -6.92
N HIS A 431 5.36 -5.28 -5.79
CA HIS A 431 6.38 -4.37 -5.27
C HIS A 431 7.76 -4.62 -5.89
N PRO A 432 8.64 -3.60 -5.99
CA PRO A 432 10.01 -3.79 -6.44
C PRO A 432 10.83 -4.73 -5.55
N GLY A 433 10.58 -4.72 -4.24
CA GLY A 433 11.39 -5.45 -3.27
C GLY A 433 12.87 -5.09 -3.42
N PRO A 434 13.77 -6.06 -3.60
CA PRO A 434 15.19 -5.79 -3.79
C PRO A 434 15.50 -5.14 -5.15
N TYR A 435 14.61 -5.32 -6.14
CA TYR A 435 14.76 -4.82 -7.50
C TYR A 435 14.36 -3.34 -7.64
N ARG A 436 14.39 -2.60 -6.53
CA ARG A 436 14.48 -1.13 -6.54
C ARG A 436 15.88 -0.64 -6.96
N GLN A 437 16.89 -1.50 -6.86
CA GLN A 437 18.26 -1.23 -7.29
C GLN A 437 18.56 -2.05 -8.55
N PHE A 438 19.43 -1.54 -9.42
CA PHE A 438 19.82 -2.24 -10.63
C PHE A 438 20.66 -3.48 -10.31
N GLN A 439 20.16 -4.66 -10.69
CA GLN A 439 20.87 -5.95 -10.59
C GLN A 439 21.44 -6.21 -9.17
N PRO A 440 20.59 -6.19 -8.12
CA PRO A 440 21.02 -6.13 -6.72
C PRO A 440 21.84 -7.35 -6.27
N PHE A 441 21.75 -8.46 -7.00
CA PHE A 441 22.37 -9.74 -6.68
C PHE A 441 23.42 -10.21 -7.72
N ALA A 442 23.85 -9.33 -8.64
CA ALA A 442 24.80 -9.69 -9.69
C ALA A 442 26.18 -10.07 -9.14
N ASN A 443 26.66 -9.34 -8.13
CA ASN A 443 27.99 -9.56 -7.53
C ASN A 443 27.96 -10.58 -6.39
N ASP A 444 26.88 -10.60 -5.59
CA ASP A 444 26.67 -11.54 -4.49
C ASP A 444 25.20 -11.92 -4.41
N LYS A 445 24.92 -13.22 -4.59
CA LYS A 445 23.55 -13.77 -4.54
C LYS A 445 22.92 -13.69 -3.14
N ASN A 446 23.73 -13.48 -2.09
CA ASN A 446 23.30 -13.38 -0.71
C ASN A 446 23.41 -11.95 -0.15
N ALA A 447 23.60 -10.95 -1.03
CA ALA A 447 23.72 -9.56 -0.63
C ALA A 447 22.51 -9.12 0.20
N LYS A 448 22.76 -8.40 1.30
CA LYS A 448 21.69 -7.73 2.04
C LYS A 448 21.42 -6.39 1.37
N VAL A 449 20.26 -6.28 0.74
CA VAL A 449 19.83 -5.07 0.03
C VAL A 449 18.56 -4.51 0.67
N GLN A 450 18.33 -3.21 0.49
CA GLN A 450 17.12 -2.57 0.97
C GLN A 450 15.94 -2.96 0.07
N ASN A 451 14.86 -3.44 0.68
CA ASN A 451 13.62 -3.75 -0.05
C ASN A 451 12.71 -2.54 -0.10
N ASP A 452 12.08 -2.31 -1.26
CA ASP A 452 10.94 -1.43 -1.40
C ASP A 452 9.65 -2.25 -1.48
N CYS A 453 8.88 -2.25 -0.39
CA CYS A 453 7.59 -2.91 -0.30
C CYS A 453 6.43 -1.92 -0.22
N LEU A 454 6.68 -0.67 -0.61
CA LEU A 454 5.72 0.44 -0.56
C LEU A 454 5.34 0.91 -1.96
N HIS A 455 6.32 1.14 -2.84
CA HIS A 455 6.09 1.54 -4.22
C HIS A 455 5.79 0.33 -5.11
N TRP A 456 5.36 0.56 -6.33
CA TRP A 456 4.91 -0.47 -7.26
C TRP A 456 5.83 -0.56 -8.46
N CYS A 457 6.09 -1.78 -8.92
CA CYS A 457 6.71 -2.01 -10.22
C CYS A 457 5.87 -1.38 -11.33
N LEU A 458 6.54 -0.87 -12.36
CA LEU A 458 5.92 -0.40 -13.59
C LEU A 458 6.52 -1.14 -14.80
N PRO A 459 5.70 -1.73 -15.68
CA PRO A 459 4.25 -1.98 -15.53
C PRO A 459 3.91 -2.83 -14.30
N GLY A 460 2.67 -2.76 -13.80
CA GLY A 460 2.29 -3.45 -12.56
C GLY A 460 0.89 -3.14 -12.03
N PRO A 461 0.58 -3.44 -10.75
CA PRO A 461 -0.79 -3.36 -10.22
C PRO A 461 -1.42 -1.97 -10.29
N ILE A 462 -0.58 -0.94 -10.18
CA ILE A 462 -1.00 0.47 -10.23
C ILE A 462 -1.60 0.86 -11.58
N ASP A 463 -1.35 0.09 -12.64
CA ASP A 463 -1.98 0.30 -13.95
C ASP A 463 -3.51 0.14 -13.87
N SER A 464 -4.01 -0.77 -13.04
CA SER A 464 -5.46 -0.95 -12.82
C SER A 464 -6.11 0.20 -12.06
N TRP A 465 -5.34 1.09 -11.42
CA TRP A 465 -5.92 2.31 -10.85
C TRP A 465 -6.38 3.26 -11.96
N ASN A 466 -5.70 3.25 -13.11
CA ASN A 466 -6.12 4.04 -14.27
C ASN A 466 -7.42 3.48 -14.88
N ASP A 467 -7.61 2.15 -14.91
CA ASP A 467 -8.88 1.54 -15.31
C ASP A 467 -10.05 2.11 -14.47
N LEU A 468 -9.87 2.19 -13.14
CA LEU A 468 -10.86 2.78 -12.22
C LEU A 468 -11.07 4.28 -12.50
N VAL A 469 -10.00 5.04 -12.70
CA VAL A 469 -10.09 6.48 -13.04
C VAL A 469 -10.88 6.70 -14.32
N MET A 470 -10.59 5.93 -15.37
CA MET A 470 -11.29 6.04 -16.66
C MET A 470 -12.78 5.72 -16.50
N GLU A 471 -13.10 4.68 -15.73
CA GLU A 471 -14.48 4.28 -15.52
C GLU A 471 -15.26 5.34 -14.72
N LEU A 472 -14.65 5.89 -13.66
CA LEU A 472 -15.26 6.98 -12.89
C LEU A 472 -15.41 8.28 -13.71
N LEU A 473 -14.48 8.56 -14.63
CA LEU A 473 -14.58 9.71 -15.53
C LEU A 473 -15.76 9.58 -16.50
N VAL A 474 -15.92 8.41 -17.11
CA VAL A 474 -16.87 8.20 -18.22
C VAL A 474 -18.26 7.88 -17.71
N ASN A 475 -18.36 7.11 -16.63
CA ASN A 475 -19.58 6.48 -16.15
C ASN A 475 -19.80 6.69 -14.64
N GLY A 476 -19.12 7.66 -14.01
CA GLY A 476 -19.12 7.85 -12.56
C GLY A 476 -20.47 8.13 -11.89
N GLU A 477 -21.55 8.31 -12.65
CA GLU A 477 -22.93 8.36 -12.13
C GLU A 477 -23.53 6.97 -11.89
N LYS A 478 -23.02 5.93 -12.59
CA LYS A 478 -23.49 4.54 -12.52
C LYS A 478 -22.93 3.76 -11.32
N TYR A 479 -21.90 4.28 -10.69
CA TYR A 479 -21.17 3.60 -9.60
C TYR A 479 -21.50 4.23 -8.25
N ARG A 480 -21.42 3.39 -7.20
CA ARG A 480 -21.75 3.77 -5.82
C ARG A 480 -20.67 4.65 -5.21
#